data_AF-A0A3E0PNH5-F1
#
_entry.id   AF-A0A3E0PNH5-F1
#
_cell.length_a   1.000
_cell.length_b   1.000
_cell.length_c   1.000
_cell.angle_alpha   90.00
_cell.angle_beta   90.00
_cell.angle_gamma   90.00
#
_symmetry.space_group_name_H-M   'P 1'
#
loop_
_entity.id
_entity.type
_entity.pdbx_description
1 polymer ?
#
loop_
_entity_poly.entity_id
_entity_poly.type
_entity_poly.pdbx_seq_one_letter_code
_entity_poly.pdbx_strand_id
1 'polypeptide(L)' 'MTAMATESNDSPLALRLRDAAKALGISPRLLWQLTHDGHIPCVRIGTGKRRTVLYPVDQLLSWLEQQVEVAKGGDDDATH' A
#
# COMPACT_ATOMS: atom_id res chain seq x y z
N MET A 1 12.67 36.29 16.12
CA MET A 1 12.30 35.04 16.83
C MET A 1 11.40 34.25 15.90
N THR A 2 11.96 33.29 15.18
CA THR A 2 11.21 32.45 14.23
C THR A 2 10.63 31.28 14.99
N ALA A 3 9.31 31.24 15.17
CA ALA A 3 8.62 30.10 15.75
C ALA A 3 8.70 28.93 14.76
N MET A 4 9.40 27.86 15.13
CA MET A 4 9.32 26.59 14.43
C MET A 4 7.92 26.02 14.69
N ALA A 5 7.07 26.05 13.66
CA ALA A 5 5.78 25.39 13.69
C ALA A 5 6.03 23.90 13.96
N THR A 6 5.43 23.37 15.03
CA THR A 6 5.37 21.94 15.28
C THR A 6 4.52 21.34 14.18
N GLU A 7 5.16 20.85 13.12
CA GLU A 7 4.52 20.06 12.07
C GLU A 7 4.08 18.75 12.70
N SER A 8 2.81 18.68 13.10
CA SER A 8 2.17 17.45 13.54
C SER A 8 2.23 16.45 12.41
N ASN A 9 3.27 15.62 12.41
CA ASN A 9 3.52 14.58 11.43
C ASN A 9 2.59 13.38 11.72
N ASP A 10 1.28 13.63 11.72
CA ASP A 10 0.24 12.62 11.88
C ASP A 10 0.14 11.84 10.57
N SER A 11 1.20 11.07 10.30
CA SER A 11 1.21 10.13 9.20
C SER A 11 0.19 9.04 9.55
N PRO A 12 -0.89 8.87 8.75
CA PRO A 12 -1.94 7.92 9.07
C PRO A 12 -1.37 6.51 9.07
N LEU A 13 -1.60 5.74 10.16
CA LEU A 13 -1.11 4.36 10.26
C LEU A 13 -1.65 3.45 9.16
N ALA A 14 -2.83 3.76 8.64
CA ALA A 14 -3.44 3.04 7.52
C ALA A 14 -4.20 3.98 6.59
N LEU A 15 -4.07 3.74 5.30
CA LEU A 15 -4.69 4.50 4.23
C LEU A 15 -5.99 3.84 3.78
N ARG A 16 -6.96 4.64 3.30
CA ARG A 16 -8.12 4.11 2.56
C ARG A 16 -7.71 3.81 1.13
N LEU A 17 -8.51 3.01 0.42
CA LEU A 17 -8.28 2.63 -0.98
C LEU A 17 -7.87 3.82 -1.88
N ARG A 18 -8.58 4.95 -1.79
CA ARG A 18 -8.29 6.12 -2.63
C ARG A 18 -6.96 6.77 -2.29
N ASP A 19 -6.60 6.81 -1.02
CA ASP A 19 -5.37 7.46 -0.56
C ASP A 19 -4.16 6.54 -0.77
N ALA A 20 -4.31 5.23 -0.54
CA ALA A 20 -3.32 4.22 -0.88
C ALA A 20 -3.03 4.21 -2.39
N ALA A 21 -4.06 4.28 -3.23
CA ALA A 21 -3.89 4.36 -4.68
C ALA A 21 -3.08 5.60 -5.11
N LYS A 22 -3.37 6.76 -4.51
CA LYS A 22 -2.58 7.99 -4.75
C LYS A 22 -1.14 7.85 -4.28
N ALA A 23 -0.92 7.29 -3.09
CA ALA A 23 0.41 7.09 -2.51
C ALA A 23 1.27 6.15 -3.37
N LEU A 24 0.65 5.10 -3.92
CA LEU A 24 1.31 4.14 -4.81
C LEU A 24 1.41 4.61 -6.27
N GLY A 25 0.77 5.74 -6.64
CA GLY A 25 0.74 6.23 -8.02
C GLY A 25 -0.06 5.37 -8.99
N ILE A 26 -0.98 4.53 -8.50
CA ILE A 26 -1.79 3.63 -9.32
C ILE A 26 -3.27 4.00 -9.32
N SER A 27 -4.02 3.47 -10.29
CA SER A 27 -5.46 3.70 -10.33
C SER A 27 -6.18 2.95 -9.19
N PRO A 28 -7.22 3.55 -8.55
CA PRO A 28 -7.97 2.89 -7.48
C PRO A 28 -8.62 1.57 -7.89
N ARG A 29 -8.94 1.43 -9.19
CA ARG A 29 -9.50 0.19 -9.76
C ARG A 29 -8.46 -0.93 -9.76
N LEU A 30 -7.22 -0.64 -10.18
CA LEU A 30 -6.12 -1.61 -10.13
C LEU A 30 -5.82 -2.03 -8.70
N LEU A 31 -5.73 -1.07 -7.78
CA LEU A 31 -5.53 -1.36 -6.36
C LEU A 31 -6.63 -2.28 -5.82
N TRP A 32 -7.89 -2.02 -6.18
CA TRP A 32 -9.01 -2.88 -5.76
C TRP A 32 -8.91 -4.30 -6.32
N GLN A 33 -8.48 -4.47 -7.56
CA GLN A 33 -8.26 -5.80 -8.14
C GLN A 33 -7.17 -6.55 -7.37
N LEU A 34 -6.02 -5.93 -7.13
CA LEU A 34 -4.94 -6.52 -6.32
C LEU A 34 -5.41 -6.89 -4.90
N THR A 35 -6.29 -6.07 -4.32
CA THR A 35 -6.90 -6.33 -3.01
C THR A 35 -7.86 -7.50 -3.05
N HIS A 36 -8.66 -7.59 -4.11
CA HIS A 36 -9.61 -8.67 -4.32
C HIS A 36 -8.89 -10.01 -4.53
N ASP A 37 -7.82 -10.00 -5.32
CA ASP A 37 -7.02 -11.17 -5.67
C ASP A 37 -6.06 -11.58 -4.54
N GLY A 38 -5.92 -10.74 -3.51
CA GLY A 38 -5.10 -11.02 -2.33
C GLY A 38 -3.60 -10.75 -2.53
N HIS A 39 -3.22 -10.06 -3.59
CA HIS A 39 -1.83 -9.72 -3.89
C HIS A 39 -1.27 -8.58 -3.03
N ILE A 40 -2.13 -7.68 -2.54
CA ILE A 40 -1.70 -6.55 -1.71
C ILE A 40 -2.21 -6.70 -0.27
N PRO A 41 -1.37 -6.43 0.76
CA PRO A 41 -1.79 -6.53 2.15
C PRO A 41 -2.88 -5.52 2.48
N CYS A 42 -4.02 -6.01 2.98
CA CYS A 42 -5.14 -5.18 3.36
C CYS A 42 -5.83 -5.70 4.63
N VAL A 43 -6.34 -4.78 5.44
CA VAL A 43 -7.09 -5.06 6.66
C VAL A 43 -8.51 -4.60 6.48
N ARG A 44 -9.48 -5.46 6.80
CA ARG A 44 -10.90 -5.18 6.60
C ARG A 44 -11.55 -5.00 7.97
N ILE A 45 -11.68 -3.76 8.42
CA ILE A 45 -12.18 -3.40 9.75
C ILE A 45 -13.68 -3.07 9.70
N GLY A 46 -14.45 -3.59 10.66
CA GLY A 46 -15.88 -3.32 10.84
C GLY A 46 -16.75 -4.58 10.78
N THR A 47 -17.96 -4.49 11.35
CA THR A 47 -18.92 -5.60 11.43
C THR A 47 -20.08 -5.40 10.42
N GLY A 48 -20.46 -6.48 9.73
CA GLY A 48 -21.60 -6.48 8.81
C GLY A 48 -21.41 -5.61 7.55
N LYS A 49 -22.42 -4.81 7.21
CA LYS A 49 -22.47 -3.98 5.98
C LYS A 49 -21.47 -2.83 5.94
N ARG A 50 -20.86 -2.43 7.06
CA ARG A 50 -19.90 -1.32 7.15
C ARG A 50 -18.44 -1.79 7.25
N ARG A 51 -18.07 -2.74 6.39
CA ARG A 51 -16.69 -3.23 6.30
C ARG A 51 -15.85 -2.23 5.52
N THR A 52 -14.83 -1.66 6.16
CA THR A 52 -13.89 -0.71 5.53
C THR A 52 -12.57 -1.40 5.27
N VAL A 53 -12.08 -1.30 4.04
CA VAL A 53 -10.74 -1.78 3.68
C VAL A 53 -9.73 -0.67 3.94
N LEU A 54 -8.71 -1.00 4.73
CA LEU A 54 -7.60 -0.14 5.08
C LEU A 54 -6.29 -0.83 4.69
N TYR A 55 -5.31 -0.02 4.32
CA TYR A 55 -4.00 -0.45 3.88
C TYR A 55 -2.98 0.10 4.89
N PRO A 56 -2.47 -0.73 5.80
CA PRO A 56 -1.43 -0.31 6.75
C PRO A 56 -0.19 0.15 5.97
N VAL A 57 0.35 1.31 6.32
CA VAL A 57 1.48 1.90 5.59
C VAL A 57 2.72 1.02 5.67
N ASP A 58 3.02 0.50 6.87
CA ASP A 58 4.12 -0.42 7.12
C ASP A 58 4.06 -1.66 6.21
N GLN A 59 2.88 -2.27 6.10
CA GLN A 59 2.69 -3.46 5.27
C GLN A 59 2.79 -3.14 3.76
N LEU A 60 2.31 -1.97 3.34
CA LEU A 60 2.49 -1.52 1.96
C LEU A 60 3.98 -1.32 1.62
N LEU A 61 4.77 -0.81 2.55
CA LEU A 61 6.22 -0.64 2.36
C LEU A 61 6.91 -1.99 2.21
N SER A 62 6.68 -2.93 3.14
CA SER A 62 7.27 -4.28 3.04
C SER A 62 6.85 -5.00 1.76
N TRP A 63 5.60 -4.82 1.33
CA TRP A 63 5.13 -5.38 0.07
C TRP A 63 5.88 -4.79 -1.14
N LEU A 64 6.11 -3.47 -1.17
CA LEU A 64 6.90 -2.83 -2.24
C LEU A 64 8.32 -3.37 -2.29
N GLU A 65 8.97 -3.55 -1.13
CA GLU A 65 10.31 -4.14 -1.04
C GLU A 65 10.32 -5.54 -1.66
N GLN A 66 9.35 -6.39 -1.32
CA GLN A 66 9.18 -7.72 -1.91
C GLN A 66 8.96 -7.68 -3.42
N GLN A 67 8.18 -6.72 -3.94
CA GLN A 67 7.97 -6.58 -5.39
C GLN A 67 9.27 -6.24 -6.14
N VAL A 68 10.15 -5.44 -5.53
CA VAL A 68 11.46 -5.10 -6.10
C VAL A 68 12.37 -6.34 -6.17
N GLU A 69 12.32 -7.21 -5.16
CA GLU A 69 13.08 -8.46 -5.15
C GLU A 69 12.58 -9.45 -6.22
N VAL A 70 11.26 -9.61 -6.34
CA VAL A 70 10.65 -10.46 -7.39
C VAL A 70 11.00 -9.95 -8.79
N ALA A 71 11.02 -8.62 -8.99
CA ALA A 71 11.42 -8.04 -10.28
C ALA A 71 12.91 -8.28 -10.61
N LYS A 72 13.79 -8.45 -9.61
CA LYS A 72 15.21 -8.73 -9.83
C LYS A 72 15.51 -10.19 -10.15
N GLY A 73 14.66 -11.14 -9.73
CA GLY A 73 14.85 -12.57 -10.00
C GLY A 73 14.22 -13.06 -11.32
N GLY A 74 13.83 -12.14 -12.21
CA GLY A 74 13.20 -12.45 -13.50
C GLY A 74 14.14 -12.37 -14.72
N ASP A 75 15.42 -12.05 -14.52
CA ASP A 75 16.42 -11.89 -15.58
C ASP A 75 17.46 -13.04 -15.59
N ASP A 76 17.17 -14.19 -14.95
CA ASP A 76 18.10 -15.32 -14.82
C ASP A 76 17.60 -16.65 -15.45
N ASP A 77 16.94 -16.67 -16.62
CA ASP A 77 16.65 -17.90 -17.40
C ASP A 77 16.26 -17.51 -18.85
N ALA A 78 16.86 -17.94 -19.98
CA ALA A 78 17.87 -18.95 -20.28
C ALA A 78 18.58 -18.60 -21.62
N THR A 79 19.91 -18.75 -21.66
CA THR A 79 20.66 -19.10 -22.88
C THR A 79 21.53 -20.30 -22.51
N HIS A 80 21.10 -21.49 -22.92
CA HIS A 80 21.96 -22.62 -23.16
C HIS A 80 21.50 -23.33 -24.44
#